data_AF-A0A1Q6R1Z5-F1
#
_entry.id   AF-A0A1Q6R1Z5-F1
#
_cell.length_a   1.000
_cell.length_b   1.000
_cell.length_c   1.000
_cell.angle_alpha   90.00
_cell.angle_beta   90.00
_cell.angle_gamma   90.00
#
_symmetry.space_group_name_H-M   'P 1'
#
loop_
_entity.id
_entity.type
_entity.pdbx_description
1 polymer ?
#
loop_
_entity_poly.entity_id
_entity_poly.type
_entity_poly.pdbx_seq_one_letter_code
_entity_poly.pdbx_strand_id
1 'polypeptide(L)'
;MLYPILEQYDVDIKKALAYGFVREGAGLTLRKVLPETEFYAVVTLAGKALSVNVLERDTDEEYLPFNVADNISGYVMSVREKAEALLEEIKMQCLIKSNVKLQLMDYCSQRFGTVPDAPWPETPENFTFKTARRNKWYALFMTIPYKSLGLAKAGKVDVLNIKLPPAKIEQLVDRQHFYPAYHMNKKHWLTVMLQKDADISLVHELLAESYRLVEK
;
A
#
# COMPACT_ATOMS: atom_id res chain seq x y z
N MET A 1 -13.99 18.62 -0.77
CA MET A 1 -12.76 18.45 0.07
C MET A 1 -11.76 17.49 -0.58
N LEU A 2 -10.45 17.73 -0.47
CA LEU A 2 -9.38 16.89 -1.04
C LEU A 2 -8.80 15.93 0.00
N TYR A 3 -8.65 14.65 -0.35
CA TYR A 3 -8.14 13.60 0.53
C TYR A 3 -6.81 13.07 -0.02
N PRO A 4 -5.69 13.16 0.71
CA PRO A 4 -4.37 12.70 0.25
C PRO A 4 -4.23 11.17 0.28
N ILE A 5 -5.33 10.41 0.30
CA ILE A 5 -5.31 8.94 0.46
C ILE A 5 -4.54 8.25 -0.68
N LEU A 6 -4.52 8.83 -1.88
CA LEU A 6 -3.83 8.26 -3.03
C LEU A 6 -2.30 8.48 -3.04
N GLU A 7 -1.75 9.19 -2.05
CA GLU A 7 -0.29 9.19 -1.84
C GLU A 7 0.20 7.78 -1.49
N GLN A 8 -0.56 7.07 -0.64
CA GLN A 8 -0.21 5.74 -0.16
C GLN A 8 -0.96 4.62 -0.90
N TYR A 9 -1.93 4.96 -1.74
CA TYR A 9 -2.76 4.00 -2.47
C TYR A 9 -2.85 4.30 -3.98
N ASP A 10 -2.89 3.25 -4.79
CA ASP A 10 -3.23 3.29 -6.21
C ASP A 10 -4.67 2.84 -6.39
N VAL A 11 -5.32 3.33 -7.44
CA VAL A 11 -6.68 2.88 -7.79
C VAL A 11 -6.59 1.57 -8.58
N ASP A 12 -7.26 0.53 -8.09
CA ASP A 12 -7.54 -0.66 -8.89
C ASP A 12 -8.72 -0.35 -9.83
N ILE A 13 -8.40 -0.01 -11.07
CA ILE A 13 -9.39 0.42 -12.07
C ILE A 13 -10.47 -0.64 -12.29
N LYS A 14 -10.14 -1.94 -12.25
CA LYS A 14 -11.14 -2.99 -12.47
C LYS A 14 -12.14 -3.03 -11.31
N LYS A 15 -11.64 -2.99 -10.08
CA LYS A 15 -12.50 -2.98 -8.89
C LYS A 15 -13.30 -1.69 -8.76
N ALA A 16 -12.70 -0.54 -9.05
CA ALA A 16 -13.40 0.74 -9.04
C ALA A 16 -14.59 0.76 -10.03
N LEU A 17 -14.38 0.31 -11.27
CA LEU A 17 -15.47 0.21 -12.25
C LEU A 17 -16.56 -0.79 -11.80
N ALA A 18 -16.18 -1.92 -11.22
CA ALA A 18 -17.14 -2.90 -10.68
C ALA A 18 -17.92 -2.36 -9.46
N TYR A 19 -17.31 -1.50 -8.64
CA TYR A 19 -17.97 -0.85 -7.50
C TYR A 19 -19.00 0.20 -7.93
N GLY A 20 -18.86 0.76 -9.14
CA GLY A 20 -19.81 1.71 -9.72
C GLY A 20 -19.20 3.04 -10.16
N PHE A 21 -17.87 3.19 -10.14
CA PHE A 21 -17.23 4.35 -10.77
C PHE A 21 -17.43 4.31 -12.29
N VAL A 22 -17.58 5.49 -12.89
CA VAL A 22 -17.62 5.70 -14.34
C VAL A 22 -16.42 6.51 -14.80
N ARG A 23 -15.97 6.31 -16.04
CA ARG A 23 -14.89 7.11 -16.62
C ARG A 23 -15.44 8.45 -17.09
N GLU A 24 -14.84 9.53 -16.60
CA GLU A 24 -15.14 10.90 -17.04
C GLU A 24 -13.83 11.64 -17.30
N GLY A 25 -13.59 12.03 -18.55
CA GLY A 25 -12.32 12.65 -18.96
C GLY A 25 -11.10 11.77 -18.65
N ALA A 26 -10.16 12.31 -17.87
CA ALA A 26 -8.94 11.63 -17.44
C ALA A 26 -9.08 10.91 -16.08
N GLY A 27 -10.28 10.91 -15.47
CA GLY A 27 -10.53 10.38 -14.13
C GLY A 27 -11.67 9.37 -14.05
N LEU A 28 -11.98 8.98 -12.83
CA LEU A 28 -13.14 8.17 -12.47
C LEU A 28 -14.05 8.97 -11.54
N THR A 29 -15.35 8.92 -11.77
CA THR A 29 -16.36 9.60 -10.93
C THR A 29 -17.35 8.57 -10.39
N LEU A 30 -17.74 8.70 -9.13
CA LEU A 30 -18.80 7.94 -8.49
C LEU A 30 -19.85 8.90 -7.94
N ARG A 31 -21.13 8.60 -8.18
CA ARG A 31 -22.25 9.25 -7.50
C ARG A 31 -22.92 8.25 -6.56
N LYS A 32 -23.05 8.58 -5.29
CA LYS A 32 -23.64 7.69 -4.28
C LYS A 32 -24.49 8.47 -3.28
N VAL A 33 -25.73 8.04 -3.09
CA VAL A 33 -26.62 8.61 -2.07
C VAL A 33 -26.00 8.42 -0.68
N LEU A 34 -26.02 9.49 0.13
CA LEU A 34 -25.63 9.41 1.54
C LEU A 34 -26.88 9.01 2.34
N PRO A 35 -26.91 7.80 2.95
CA PRO A 35 -28.11 7.30 3.62
C PRO A 35 -28.59 8.24 4.72
N GLU A 36 -29.92 8.34 4.87
CA GLU A 36 -30.59 9.16 5.89
C GLU A 36 -30.35 10.68 5.74
N THR A 37 -29.97 11.13 4.54
CA THR A 37 -29.80 12.54 4.22
C THR A 37 -30.50 12.90 2.90
N GLU A 38 -30.70 14.19 2.64
CA GLU A 38 -31.15 14.72 1.35
C GLU A 38 -30.01 14.85 0.32
N PHE A 39 -28.83 14.31 0.62
CA PHE A 39 -27.63 14.50 -0.18
C PHE A 39 -27.13 13.24 -0.88
N TYR A 40 -26.30 13.44 -1.89
CA TYR A 40 -25.44 12.43 -2.47
C TYR A 40 -24.00 12.95 -2.57
N ALA A 41 -23.04 12.04 -2.46
CA ALA A 41 -21.63 12.33 -2.64
C ALA A 41 -21.24 12.12 -4.12
N VAL A 42 -20.42 13.03 -4.62
CA VAL A 42 -19.68 12.91 -5.87
C VAL A 42 -18.21 12.71 -5.50
N VAL A 43 -17.68 11.51 -5.75
CA VAL A 43 -16.27 11.17 -5.50
C VAL A 43 -15.53 11.12 -6.83
N THR A 44 -14.44 11.88 -6.94
CA THR A 44 -13.61 11.94 -8.15
C THR A 44 -12.20 11.44 -7.85
N LEU A 45 -11.73 10.50 -8.66
CA LEU A 45 -10.36 9.99 -8.67
C LEU A 45 -9.66 10.46 -9.95
N ALA A 46 -8.67 11.35 -9.81
CA ALA A 46 -7.92 11.87 -10.95
C ALA A 46 -6.41 11.89 -10.63
N GLY A 47 -5.63 11.09 -11.36
CA GLY A 47 -4.20 10.92 -11.10
C GLY A 47 -3.94 10.41 -9.68
N LYS A 48 -3.35 11.26 -8.83
CA LYS A 48 -3.05 11.00 -7.41
C LYS A 48 -3.93 11.81 -6.45
N ALA A 49 -5.01 12.41 -6.94
CA ALA A 49 -5.96 13.16 -6.14
C ALA A 49 -7.28 12.39 -5.98
N LEU A 50 -7.79 12.32 -4.76
CA LEU A 50 -9.17 11.98 -4.45
C LEU A 50 -9.87 13.24 -3.94
N SER A 51 -11.02 13.56 -4.51
CA SER A 51 -11.90 14.60 -3.98
C SER A 51 -13.31 14.06 -3.76
N VAL A 52 -14.01 14.64 -2.79
CA VAL A 52 -15.43 14.42 -2.57
C VAL A 52 -16.14 15.75 -2.37
N ASN A 53 -17.26 15.91 -3.05
CA ASN A 53 -18.23 16.97 -2.82
C ASN A 53 -19.59 16.35 -2.52
N VAL A 54 -20.46 17.11 -1.85
CA VAL A 54 -21.80 16.68 -1.47
C VAL A 54 -22.79 17.61 -2.14
N LEU A 55 -23.79 17.03 -2.81
CA LEU A 55 -24.82 17.76 -3.55
C LEU A 55 -26.21 17.37 -3.03
N GLU A 56 -27.13 18.31 -3.03
CA GLU A 56 -28.53 18.06 -2.70
C GLU A 56 -29.22 17.30 -3.84
N ARG A 57 -30.01 16.29 -3.49
CA ARG A 57 -30.58 15.34 -4.46
C ARG A 57 -31.62 15.93 -5.40
N ASP A 58 -32.35 16.94 -4.93
CA ASP A 58 -33.49 17.49 -5.66
C ASP A 58 -33.07 18.66 -6.58
N THR A 59 -31.99 19.36 -6.22
CA THR A 59 -31.54 20.59 -6.90
C THR A 59 -30.23 20.42 -7.66
N ASP A 60 -29.47 19.35 -7.38
CA ASP A 60 -28.08 19.17 -7.83
C ASP A 60 -27.15 20.33 -7.42
N GLU A 61 -27.52 21.10 -6.40
CA GLU A 61 -26.72 22.19 -5.87
C GLU A 61 -25.68 21.67 -4.86
N GLU A 62 -24.48 22.26 -4.89
CA GLU A 62 -23.42 21.89 -3.97
C GLU A 62 -23.76 22.33 -2.54
N TYR A 63 -23.69 21.39 -1.60
CA TYR A 63 -23.84 21.65 -0.18
C TYR A 63 -22.55 22.27 0.39
N LEU A 64 -22.34 23.56 0.11
CA LEU A 64 -21.14 24.31 0.50
C LEU A 64 -20.73 24.16 1.98
N PRO A 65 -21.66 24.11 2.98
CA PRO A 65 -21.28 23.91 4.37
C PRO A 65 -20.41 22.68 4.63
N PHE A 66 -20.55 21.62 3.83
CA PHE A 66 -19.69 20.42 3.91
C PHE A 66 -18.20 20.75 3.75
N ASN A 67 -17.86 21.69 2.86
CA ASN A 67 -16.49 22.04 2.52
C ASN A 67 -15.84 23.06 3.49
N VAL A 68 -16.61 23.66 4.41
CA VAL A 68 -16.09 24.65 5.37
C VAL A 68 -15.51 23.94 6.59
N ALA A 69 -14.18 23.78 6.65
CA ALA A 69 -13.49 22.99 7.67
C ALA A 69 -13.92 23.32 9.12
N ASP A 70 -14.12 24.59 9.44
CA ASP A 70 -14.47 25.06 10.79
C ASP A 70 -15.97 24.95 11.12
N ASN A 71 -16.82 24.51 10.18
CA ASN A 71 -18.22 24.27 10.45
C ASN A 71 -18.39 22.93 11.19
N ILE A 72 -18.73 23.01 12.47
CA ILE A 72 -18.92 21.87 13.38
C ILE A 72 -20.38 21.69 13.80
N SER A 73 -21.33 22.23 13.03
CA SER A 73 -22.76 22.03 13.33
C SER A 73 -23.12 20.54 13.26
N GLY A 74 -23.99 20.09 14.16
CA GLY A 74 -24.31 18.65 14.28
C GLY A 74 -24.82 18.01 13.00
N TYR A 75 -25.55 18.76 12.17
CA TYR A 75 -26.01 18.27 10.87
C TYR A 75 -24.89 18.17 9.83
N VAL A 76 -24.00 19.17 9.73
CA VAL A 76 -22.84 19.08 8.84
C VAL A 76 -21.92 17.93 9.25
N MET A 77 -21.76 17.71 10.57
CA MET A 77 -20.99 16.59 11.10
C MET A 77 -21.60 15.23 10.72
N SER A 78 -22.92 15.05 10.85
CA SER A 78 -23.56 13.78 10.45
C SER A 78 -23.41 13.50 8.96
N VAL A 79 -23.50 14.53 8.09
CA VAL A 79 -23.25 14.38 6.64
C VAL A 79 -21.79 13.99 6.37
N ARG A 80 -20.83 14.58 7.09
CA ARG A 80 -19.40 14.22 6.99
C ARG A 80 -19.14 12.78 7.41
N GLU A 81 -19.73 12.32 8.50
CA GLU A 81 -19.60 10.92 8.94
C GLU A 81 -20.07 9.94 7.86
N LYS A 82 -21.20 10.22 7.19
CA LYS A 82 -21.68 9.38 6.08
C LYS A 82 -20.73 9.41 4.88
N ALA A 83 -20.16 10.57 4.54
CA ALA A 83 -19.19 10.69 3.47
C ALA A 83 -17.88 9.95 3.81
N GLU A 84 -17.40 10.04 5.05
CA GLU A 84 -16.20 9.34 5.52
C GLU A 84 -16.38 7.81 5.49
N ALA A 85 -17.55 7.31 5.89
CA ALA A 85 -17.87 5.89 5.79
C ALA A 85 -17.79 5.40 4.33
N LEU A 86 -18.35 6.17 3.38
CA LEU A 86 -18.24 5.88 1.95
C LEU A 86 -16.78 5.87 1.48
N LEU A 87 -15.96 6.83 1.92
CA LEU A 87 -14.55 6.88 1.54
C LEU A 87 -13.75 5.67 2.07
N GLU A 88 -14.05 5.20 3.27
CA GLU A 88 -13.42 3.97 3.79
C GLU A 88 -13.87 2.71 3.04
N GLU A 89 -15.14 2.63 2.63
CA GLU A 89 -15.58 1.56 1.72
C GLU A 89 -14.83 1.59 0.38
N ILE A 90 -14.72 2.76 -0.24
CA ILE A 90 -13.98 2.95 -1.50
C ILE A 90 -12.52 2.55 -1.32
N LYS A 91 -11.88 2.92 -0.22
CA LYS A 91 -10.50 2.53 0.08
C LYS A 91 -10.34 1.02 0.17
N MET A 92 -11.25 0.32 0.85
CA MET A 92 -11.18 -1.14 0.99
C MET A 92 -11.48 -1.89 -0.31
N GLN A 93 -12.43 -1.38 -1.10
CA GLN A 93 -12.94 -2.09 -2.29
C GLN A 93 -12.20 -1.72 -3.56
N CYS A 94 -11.76 -0.46 -3.70
CA CYS A 94 -11.29 0.11 -4.95
C CYS A 94 -9.80 0.48 -4.94
N LEU A 95 -9.17 0.58 -3.77
CA LEU A 95 -7.78 1.02 -3.66
C LEU A 95 -6.85 -0.11 -3.23
N ILE A 96 -5.59 -0.02 -3.65
CA ILE A 96 -4.50 -0.95 -3.29
C ILE A 96 -3.33 -0.12 -2.77
N LYS A 97 -2.64 -0.56 -1.71
CA LYS A 97 -1.47 0.17 -1.20
C LYS A 97 -0.42 0.31 -2.30
N SER A 98 -0.02 1.53 -2.62
CA SER A 98 0.92 1.87 -3.70
C SER A 98 2.32 1.30 -3.48
N ASN A 99 2.69 1.11 -2.20
CA ASN A 99 4.06 0.82 -1.80
C ASN A 99 4.12 -0.38 -0.84
N VAL A 100 4.22 -1.58 -1.42
CA VAL A 100 4.35 -2.84 -0.69
C VAL A 100 5.59 -2.86 0.21
N LYS A 101 6.67 -2.18 -0.17
CA LYS A 101 7.88 -2.04 0.65
C LYS A 101 7.59 -1.33 1.96
N LEU A 102 6.92 -0.16 1.93
CA LEU A 102 6.54 0.57 3.14
C LEU A 102 5.56 -0.23 4.01
N GLN A 103 4.57 -0.90 3.40
CA GLN A 103 3.65 -1.77 4.12
C GLN A 103 4.37 -2.87 4.91
N LEU A 104 5.34 -3.53 4.29
CA LEU A 104 6.10 -4.60 4.94
C LEU A 104 7.07 -4.06 6.00
N MET A 105 7.61 -2.85 5.80
CA MET A 105 8.41 -2.15 6.81
C MET A 105 7.58 -1.80 8.06
N ASP A 106 6.36 -1.31 7.87
CA ASP A 106 5.41 -1.04 8.96
C ASP A 106 5.05 -2.33 9.69
N TYR A 107 4.76 -3.41 8.95
CA TYR A 107 4.50 -4.73 9.54
C TYR A 107 5.67 -5.18 10.40
N CYS A 108 6.91 -5.09 9.91
CA CYS A 108 8.09 -5.45 10.68
C CYS A 108 8.24 -4.63 11.97
N SER A 109 7.97 -3.33 11.89
CA SER A 109 8.03 -2.42 13.03
C SER A 109 6.97 -2.77 14.09
N GLN A 110 5.73 -3.00 13.67
CA GLN A 110 4.61 -3.34 14.56
C GLN A 110 4.72 -4.76 15.13
N ARG A 111 5.08 -5.75 14.31
CA ARG A 111 5.06 -7.17 14.68
C ARG A 111 6.28 -7.58 15.51
N PHE A 112 7.44 -7.01 15.22
CA PHE A 112 8.72 -7.41 15.80
C PHE A 112 9.39 -6.30 16.62
N GLY A 113 8.81 -5.10 16.70
CA GLY A 113 9.40 -3.97 17.42
C GLY A 113 10.73 -3.50 16.82
N THR A 114 10.97 -3.78 15.54
CA THR A 114 12.23 -3.45 14.88
C THR A 114 12.22 -2.02 14.36
N VAL A 115 13.32 -1.30 14.55
CA VAL A 115 13.54 0.02 13.94
C VAL A 115 14.34 -0.15 12.65
N PRO A 116 13.91 0.42 11.51
CA PRO A 116 14.68 0.39 10.27
C PRO A 116 16.01 1.15 10.41
N ASP A 117 17.07 0.58 9.86
CA ASP A 117 18.40 1.20 9.81
C ASP A 117 18.82 1.38 8.34
N ALA A 118 19.31 2.56 7.96
CA ALA A 118 19.75 2.90 6.61
C ALA A 118 21.28 3.06 6.58
N PRO A 119 22.04 1.96 6.54
CA PRO A 119 23.49 2.01 6.79
C PRO A 119 24.31 2.55 5.62
N TRP A 120 23.71 2.79 4.46
CA TRP A 120 24.41 3.19 3.23
C TRP A 120 23.99 4.60 2.78
N PRO A 121 24.88 5.61 2.90
CA PRO A 121 24.59 6.98 2.47
C PRO A 121 24.30 7.14 0.97
N GLU A 122 24.88 6.30 0.12
CA GLU A 122 24.72 6.36 -1.34
C GLU A 122 23.39 5.76 -1.82
N THR A 123 22.74 4.96 -0.96
CA THR A 123 21.42 4.37 -1.19
C THR A 123 20.57 4.50 0.08
N PRO A 124 20.17 5.72 0.45
CA PRO A 124 19.43 5.98 1.69
C PRO A 124 18.03 5.34 1.71
N GLU A 125 17.55 4.86 0.56
CA GLU A 125 16.31 4.12 0.42
C GLU A 125 16.43 2.62 0.76
N ASN A 126 17.64 2.13 1.07
CA ASN A 126 17.88 0.74 1.45
C ASN A 126 17.87 0.60 2.98
N PHE A 127 17.03 -0.29 3.50
CA PHE A 127 16.80 -0.44 4.93
C PHE A 127 17.11 -1.86 5.40
N THR A 128 17.89 -1.97 6.46
CA THR A 128 18.11 -3.22 7.19
C THR A 128 17.22 -3.29 8.42
N PHE A 129 16.75 -4.49 8.72
CA PHE A 129 15.93 -4.79 9.89
C PHE A 129 16.63 -5.89 10.69
N LYS A 130 16.87 -5.62 11.97
CA LYS A 130 17.69 -6.44 12.86
C LYS A 130 16.88 -6.87 14.07
N THR A 131 17.11 -8.09 14.54
CA THR A 131 16.52 -8.56 15.79
C THR A 131 16.99 -7.73 16.98
N ALA A 132 16.08 -7.40 17.91
CA ALA A 132 16.41 -6.59 19.08
C ALA A 132 17.50 -7.22 19.96
N ARG A 133 17.45 -8.54 20.19
CA ARG A 133 18.37 -9.21 21.13
C ARG A 133 19.75 -9.48 20.55
N ARG A 134 19.80 -9.99 19.32
CA ARG A 134 21.06 -10.46 18.70
C ARG A 134 21.67 -9.48 17.70
N ASN A 135 20.98 -8.39 17.39
CA ASN A 135 21.38 -7.42 16.38
C ASN A 135 21.70 -8.07 15.01
N LYS A 136 21.02 -9.17 14.67
CA LYS A 136 21.22 -9.90 13.42
C LYS A 136 20.16 -9.52 12.39
N TRP A 137 20.57 -9.37 11.14
CA TRP A 137 19.67 -9.04 10.05
C TRP A 137 18.71 -10.20 9.77
N TYR A 138 17.42 -9.87 9.63
CA TYR A 138 16.39 -10.81 9.16
C TYR A 138 15.67 -10.28 7.91
N ALA A 139 15.71 -8.99 7.65
CA ALA A 139 15.15 -8.39 6.45
C ALA A 139 16.04 -7.26 5.93
N LEU A 140 16.10 -7.13 4.60
CA LEU A 140 16.77 -6.04 3.89
C LEU A 140 15.89 -5.60 2.73
N PHE A 141 15.36 -4.38 2.83
CA PHE A 141 14.54 -3.75 1.79
C PHE A 141 15.42 -2.91 0.88
N MET A 142 15.26 -3.06 -0.43
CA MET A 142 16.06 -2.33 -1.41
C MET A 142 15.24 -1.92 -2.63
N THR A 143 15.74 -0.97 -3.40
CA THR A 143 15.21 -0.60 -4.72
C THR A 143 16.27 -0.83 -5.78
N ILE A 144 16.09 -1.81 -6.67
CA ILE A 144 17.13 -2.31 -7.57
C ILE A 144 16.68 -2.28 -9.04
N PRO A 145 17.60 -2.19 -10.01
CA PRO A 145 17.25 -2.34 -11.42
C PRO A 145 16.63 -3.72 -11.72
N TYR A 146 15.60 -3.81 -12.57
CA TYR A 146 15.01 -5.10 -12.97
C TYR A 146 16.05 -6.07 -13.57
N LYS A 147 17.03 -5.55 -14.31
CA LYS A 147 18.14 -6.35 -14.86
C LYS A 147 18.93 -7.12 -13.79
N SER A 148 18.96 -6.64 -12.54
CA SER A 148 19.61 -7.31 -11.42
C SER A 148 18.94 -8.63 -11.03
N LEU A 149 17.66 -8.83 -11.41
CA LEU A 149 16.93 -10.09 -11.27
C LEU A 149 16.98 -10.95 -12.54
N GLY A 150 17.72 -10.52 -13.57
CA GLY A 150 17.77 -11.19 -14.88
C GLY A 150 16.59 -10.86 -15.79
N LEU A 151 15.82 -9.82 -15.48
CA LEU A 151 14.66 -9.41 -16.28
C LEU A 151 15.07 -8.37 -17.32
N ALA A 152 14.71 -8.60 -18.58
CA ALA A 152 14.91 -7.67 -19.71
C ALA A 152 13.86 -6.55 -19.69
N LYS A 153 13.79 -5.81 -18.58
CA LYS A 153 12.84 -4.72 -18.34
C LYS A 153 13.60 -3.48 -17.87
N ALA A 154 13.23 -2.31 -18.41
CA ALA A 154 13.80 -1.05 -17.97
C ALA A 154 13.24 -0.61 -16.60
N GLY A 155 13.98 0.22 -15.88
CA GLY A 155 13.55 0.79 -14.59
C GLY A 155 14.00 -0.02 -13.38
N LYS A 156 13.39 0.30 -12.23
CA LYS A 156 13.70 -0.28 -10.92
C LYS A 156 12.49 -0.97 -10.29
N VAL A 157 12.74 -1.82 -9.31
CA VAL A 157 11.75 -2.56 -8.54
C VAL A 157 12.18 -2.62 -7.08
N ASP A 158 11.20 -2.55 -6.18
CA ASP A 158 11.43 -2.80 -4.77
C ASP A 158 11.57 -4.29 -4.50
N VAL A 159 12.51 -4.65 -3.63
CA VAL A 159 12.76 -6.04 -3.25
C VAL A 159 12.95 -6.15 -1.75
N LEU A 160 12.68 -7.34 -1.22
CA LEU A 160 12.92 -7.73 0.16
C LEU A 160 13.82 -8.97 0.16
N ASN A 161 14.99 -8.86 0.78
CA ASN A 161 15.83 -9.99 1.12
C ASN A 161 15.43 -10.54 2.49
N ILE A 162 15.18 -11.84 2.58
CA ILE A 162 14.83 -12.56 3.82
C ILE A 162 15.71 -13.79 3.99
N LYS A 163 16.03 -14.13 5.24
CA LYS A 163 16.86 -15.28 5.57
C LYS A 163 15.98 -16.51 5.78
N LEU A 164 16.29 -17.61 5.11
CA LEU A 164 15.52 -18.85 5.17
C LEU A 164 16.43 -20.08 5.20
N PRO A 165 15.93 -21.25 5.63
CA PRO A 165 16.64 -22.52 5.46
C PRO A 165 16.91 -22.81 3.97
N PRO A 166 18.08 -23.36 3.60
CA PRO A 166 18.43 -23.61 2.20
C PRO A 166 17.39 -24.43 1.43
N ALA A 167 16.88 -25.51 2.04
CA ALA A 167 15.88 -26.37 1.41
C ALA A 167 14.57 -25.63 1.08
N LYS A 168 14.19 -24.63 1.89
CA LYS A 168 12.98 -23.82 1.64
C LYS A 168 13.21 -22.80 0.53
N ILE A 169 14.42 -22.24 0.45
CA ILE A 169 14.81 -21.33 -0.65
C ILE A 169 14.71 -22.08 -1.99
N GLU A 170 15.24 -23.30 -2.07
CA GLU A 170 15.18 -24.12 -3.27
C GLU A 170 13.74 -24.40 -3.71
N GLN A 171 12.81 -24.58 -2.78
CA GLN A 171 11.38 -24.80 -3.07
C GLN A 171 10.64 -23.54 -3.51
N LEU A 172 11.03 -22.36 -2.99
CA LEU A 172 10.30 -21.11 -3.23
C LEU A 172 10.73 -20.38 -4.51
N VAL A 173 11.98 -20.55 -4.96
CA VAL A 173 12.49 -19.82 -6.13
C VAL A 173 11.71 -20.21 -7.38
N ASP A 174 10.91 -19.27 -7.89
CA ASP A 174 10.09 -19.41 -9.09
C ASP A 174 10.56 -18.50 -10.25
N ARG A 175 11.48 -17.56 -9.97
CA ARG A 175 11.94 -16.50 -10.90
C ARG A 175 10.79 -15.65 -11.46
N GLN A 176 9.72 -15.54 -10.70
CA GLN A 176 8.58 -14.67 -10.99
C GLN A 176 8.37 -13.73 -9.80
N HIS A 177 8.17 -14.27 -8.60
CA HIS A 177 7.99 -13.52 -7.36
C HIS A 177 9.19 -13.67 -6.43
N PHE A 178 9.85 -14.83 -6.48
CA PHE A 178 10.95 -15.23 -5.62
C PHE A 178 12.20 -15.57 -6.44
N TYR A 179 13.30 -14.91 -6.11
CA TYR A 179 14.56 -14.95 -6.84
C TYR A 179 15.71 -15.38 -5.93
N PRO A 180 16.78 -15.97 -6.49
CA PRO A 180 18.03 -16.11 -5.76
C PRO A 180 18.49 -14.77 -5.20
N ALA A 181 19.10 -14.76 -4.00
CA ALA A 181 19.45 -13.53 -3.32
C ALA A 181 20.28 -12.54 -4.17
N TYR A 182 19.85 -11.28 -4.17
CA TYR A 182 20.61 -10.13 -4.62
C TYR A 182 21.52 -9.60 -3.48
N HIS A 183 22.81 -9.38 -3.74
CA HIS A 183 23.87 -8.98 -2.78
C HIS A 183 24.10 -9.86 -1.54
N MET A 184 23.22 -10.81 -1.21
CA MET A 184 23.35 -11.68 -0.05
C MET A 184 23.75 -13.12 -0.45
N ASN A 185 24.10 -13.93 0.54
CA ASN A 185 24.42 -15.34 0.33
C ASN A 185 23.19 -16.11 -0.16
N LYS A 186 23.19 -16.52 -1.44
CA LYS A 186 22.10 -17.21 -2.13
C LYS A 186 21.66 -18.54 -1.49
N LYS A 187 22.51 -19.16 -0.67
CA LYS A 187 22.17 -20.38 0.07
C LYS A 187 21.25 -20.12 1.27
N HIS A 188 21.30 -18.91 1.83
CA HIS A 188 20.63 -18.58 3.09
C HIS A 188 19.68 -17.41 2.99
N TRP A 189 19.67 -16.72 1.86
CA TRP A 189 18.81 -15.58 1.62
C TRP A 189 18.00 -15.79 0.34
N LEU A 190 16.78 -15.27 0.34
CA LEU A 190 15.86 -15.22 -0.80
C LEU A 190 15.53 -13.77 -1.08
N THR A 191 15.44 -13.39 -2.36
CA THR A 191 14.93 -12.08 -2.77
C THR A 191 13.47 -12.22 -3.17
N VAL A 192 12.58 -11.52 -2.48
CA VAL A 192 11.17 -11.35 -2.84
C VAL A 192 11.04 -10.08 -3.68
N MET A 193 10.45 -10.19 -4.86
CA MET A 193 10.11 -9.02 -5.67
C MET A 193 8.79 -8.40 -5.15
N LEU A 194 8.81 -7.13 -4.77
CA LEU A 194 7.67 -6.46 -4.16
C LEU A 194 6.81 -5.78 -5.23
N GLN A 195 5.89 -6.57 -5.80
CA GLN A 195 4.90 -6.09 -6.76
C GLN A 195 3.52 -5.95 -6.11
N LYS A 196 2.61 -5.26 -6.81
CA LYS A 196 1.26 -4.96 -6.31
C LYS A 196 0.41 -6.22 -6.04
N ASP A 197 0.73 -7.30 -6.72
CA ASP A 197 0.10 -8.62 -6.64
C ASP A 197 0.88 -9.59 -5.73
N ALA A 198 1.89 -9.13 -5.00
CA ALA A 198 2.60 -9.97 -4.05
C ALA A 198 1.64 -10.55 -3.00
N ASP A 199 1.75 -11.84 -2.72
CA ASP A 199 1.03 -12.50 -1.63
C ASP A 199 1.57 -12.02 -0.28
N ILE A 200 0.96 -10.95 0.23
CA ILE A 200 1.35 -10.30 1.48
C ILE A 200 1.30 -11.28 2.65
N SER A 201 0.31 -12.17 2.70
CA SER A 201 0.16 -13.14 3.78
C SER A 201 1.34 -14.10 3.82
N LEU A 202 1.73 -14.65 2.67
CA LEU A 202 2.93 -15.47 2.54
C LEU A 202 4.19 -14.70 2.93
N VAL A 203 4.35 -13.45 2.47
CA VAL A 203 5.53 -12.64 2.79
C VAL A 203 5.63 -12.36 4.30
N HIS A 204 4.51 -12.12 4.98
CA HIS A 204 4.48 -12.00 6.45
C HIS A 204 4.96 -13.27 7.15
N GLU A 205 4.51 -14.45 6.70
CA GLU A 205 4.96 -15.74 7.26
C GLU A 205 6.48 -15.94 7.09
N LEU A 206 7.00 -15.63 5.90
CA LEU A 206 8.42 -15.75 5.60
C LEU A 206 9.27 -14.77 6.42
N LEU A 207 8.78 -13.54 6.64
CA LEU A 207 9.42 -12.58 7.54
C LEU A 207 9.47 -13.07 8.99
N ALA A 208 8.36 -13.63 9.49
CA ALA A 208 8.30 -14.20 10.83
C ALA A 208 9.22 -15.42 11.00
N GLU A 209 9.39 -16.24 9.96
CA GLU A 209 10.37 -17.32 9.97
C GLU A 209 11.80 -16.80 9.96
N SER A 210 12.11 -15.82 9.09
CA SER A 210 13.42 -15.19 9.02
C SER A 210 13.84 -14.59 10.36
N TYR A 211 12.92 -13.85 11.01
CA TYR A 211 13.13 -13.29 12.34
C TYR A 211 13.47 -14.38 13.37
N ARG A 212 12.64 -15.43 13.46
CA ARG A 212 12.87 -16.56 14.39
C ARG A 212 14.20 -17.27 14.11
N LEU A 213 14.59 -17.40 12.84
CA LEU A 213 15.81 -18.10 12.44
C LEU A 213 17.08 -17.44 13.00
N VAL A 214 17.11 -16.10 13.07
CA VAL A 214 18.28 -15.36 13.56
C VAL A 214 18.21 -15.00 15.04
N GLU A 215 17.02 -15.08 15.64
CA GLU A 215 16.79 -14.89 17.08
C GLU A 215 17.21 -16.11 17.92
N LYS A 216 17.09 -17.33 17.37
CA LYS A 216 17.67 -18.57 17.92
C LYS A 216 19.17 -18.45 18.12
#